data_AF-A0A3Q9NJM0-F1
#
_entry.id   AF-A0A3Q9NJM0-F1
#
_cell.length_a   1.000
_cell.length_b   1.000
_cell.length_c   1.000
_cell.angle_alpha   90.00
_cell.angle_beta   90.00
_cell.angle_gamma   90.00
#
_symmetry.space_group_name_H-M   'P 1'
#
loop_
_entity.id
_entity.type
_entity.pdbx_description
1 polymer ?
#
loop_
_entity_poly.entity_id
_entity_poly.type
_entity_poly.pdbx_seq_one_letter_code
_entity_poly.pdbx_strand_id
1 'polypeptide(L)'
;MPHKPQIKVPATYMRGGTSKGVFFRLQDLPEPCQTPGEARDTLLLRVIGSPDPYQKQIDGMGGATSSTSKTVILAEPTQPDHDVDYLFGQVSIDKPFVDWSGNCGNLTAAVGAFAINSGFVAKDRIPENGTCTVRIWQANIRKTIVAHVPITNGEVQETGDFELDGVTFPAAEVQVEFMDPADGEGSMFPTGNLVDDLEVPGVGTLKATMINAGIPTIFVNAEDIGYKGSELQDDINSDPKALAMFETIRAHGAMRMGLIQNIEEAANRQHTPKVAFVAKPVDYVSSSGKSIGAGDVDVLVRALSMGKLHHAMMGTAAVAIATASAVPGTLVNLAAGGGDRTHVTFGHPSGTLRVGAEAKEVDGQWTATKAIMSRSARILMEGWVRVPQTAQ
;
A
#
# COMPACT_ATOMS: atom_id res chain seq x y z
N MET A 1 -34.98 13.10 23.54
CA MET A 1 -35.20 11.87 22.74
C MET A 1 -34.04 10.92 23.00
N PRO A 2 -34.26 9.61 23.20
CA PRO A 2 -33.21 8.66 23.56
C PRO A 2 -32.19 8.42 22.43
N HIS A 3 -32.58 8.67 21.18
CA HIS A 3 -31.70 8.56 20.01
C HIS A 3 -31.58 9.92 19.32
N LYS A 4 -30.34 10.41 19.23
CA LYS A 4 -30.04 11.65 18.50
C LYS A 4 -29.90 11.34 17.00
N PRO A 5 -30.20 12.31 16.11
CA PRO A 5 -29.90 12.18 14.69
C PRO A 5 -28.42 11.91 14.44
N GLN A 6 -28.10 11.28 13.31
CA GLN A 6 -26.72 11.10 12.87
C GLN A 6 -26.05 12.44 12.59
N ILE A 7 -24.75 12.52 12.85
CA ILE A 7 -23.92 13.64 12.39
C ILE A 7 -23.61 13.47 10.90
N LYS A 8 -23.31 14.57 10.22
CA LYS A 8 -22.80 14.59 8.85
C LYS A 8 -21.35 15.05 8.88
N VAL A 9 -20.45 14.28 8.28
CA VAL A 9 -19.03 14.64 8.17
C VAL A 9 -18.68 14.73 6.69
N PRO A 10 -18.20 15.89 6.19
CA PRO A 10 -17.76 16.02 4.80
C PRO A 10 -16.69 14.98 4.46
N ALA A 11 -16.85 14.29 3.33
CA ALA A 11 -15.96 13.23 2.91
C ALA A 11 -16.03 12.98 1.42
N THR A 12 -14.95 12.43 0.86
CA THR A 12 -14.90 11.96 -0.53
C THR A 12 -14.51 10.49 -0.54
N TYR A 13 -15.28 9.66 -1.24
CA TYR A 13 -14.96 8.26 -1.46
C TYR A 13 -14.26 8.11 -2.80
N MET A 14 -13.01 7.66 -2.78
CA MET A 14 -12.16 7.63 -3.97
C MET A 14 -11.61 6.23 -4.22
N ARG A 15 -11.39 5.93 -5.50
CA ARG A 15 -10.46 4.89 -5.92
C ARG A 15 -9.09 5.52 -6.10
N GLY A 16 -8.07 4.95 -5.47
CA GLY A 16 -6.66 5.22 -5.76
C GLY A 16 -5.96 3.90 -6.07
N GLY A 17 -5.42 3.78 -7.28
CA GLY A 17 -4.90 2.51 -7.78
C GLY A 17 -5.96 1.41 -7.70
N THR A 18 -5.58 0.27 -7.10
CA THR A 18 -6.44 -0.90 -6.87
C THR A 18 -7.08 -0.93 -5.47
N SER A 19 -7.20 0.23 -4.81
CA SER A 19 -7.81 0.38 -3.49
C SER A 19 -8.91 1.45 -3.48
N LYS A 20 -9.83 1.34 -2.52
CA LYS A 20 -10.83 2.37 -2.23
C LYS A 20 -10.69 2.84 -0.79
N GLY A 21 -10.89 4.14 -0.56
CA GLY A 21 -10.81 4.74 0.76
C GLY A 21 -11.74 5.93 0.93
N VAL A 22 -12.05 6.25 2.18
CA VAL A 22 -12.81 7.46 2.54
C VAL A 22 -11.80 8.55 2.95
N PHE A 23 -11.84 9.68 2.25
CA PHE A 23 -10.94 10.81 2.38
C PHE A 23 -11.61 11.95 3.12
N PHE A 24 -10.88 12.55 4.04
CA PHE A 24 -11.31 13.67 4.87
C PHE A 24 -10.27 14.79 4.83
N ARG A 25 -10.72 16.04 4.91
CA ARG A 25 -9.87 17.14 5.36
C ARG A 25 -9.90 17.16 6.88
N LEU A 26 -8.77 17.42 7.53
CA LEU A 26 -8.67 17.43 8.98
C LEU A 26 -9.70 18.40 9.62
N GLN A 27 -9.82 19.59 9.05
CA GLN A 27 -10.74 20.65 9.52
C GLN A 27 -12.23 20.30 9.37
N ASP A 28 -12.58 19.31 8.55
CA ASP A 28 -13.96 18.87 8.37
C ASP A 28 -14.38 17.81 9.39
N LEU A 29 -13.42 17.24 10.13
CA LEU A 29 -13.71 16.29 11.20
C LEU A 29 -14.30 17.01 12.42
N PRO A 30 -15.16 16.32 13.22
CA PRO A 30 -15.56 16.82 14.52
C PRO A 30 -14.34 17.19 15.38
N GLU A 31 -14.42 18.27 16.16
CA GLU A 31 -13.30 18.81 16.95
C GLU A 31 -12.52 17.73 17.76
N PRO A 32 -13.17 16.80 18.48
CA PRO A 32 -12.44 15.74 19.21
C PRO A 32 -11.66 14.76 18.32
N CYS A 33 -12.00 14.70 17.03
CA CYS A 33 -11.37 13.82 16.04
C CYS A 33 -10.24 14.53 15.27
N GLN A 34 -10.06 15.85 15.45
CA GLN A 34 -9.00 16.63 14.80
C GLN A 34 -7.61 16.37 15.41
N THR A 35 -7.54 15.73 16.58
CA THR A 35 -6.29 15.20 17.16
C THR A 35 -6.28 13.66 17.11
N PRO A 36 -5.10 13.01 17.04
CA PRO A 36 -5.01 11.56 17.13
C PRO A 36 -5.53 11.06 18.49
N GLY A 37 -6.33 10.01 18.49
CA GLY A 37 -6.86 9.41 19.71
C GLY A 37 -8.16 8.63 19.51
N GLU A 38 -8.72 8.13 20.62
CA GLU A 38 -9.88 7.25 20.64
C GLU A 38 -11.11 7.83 19.93
N ALA A 39 -11.35 9.14 20.03
CA ALA A 39 -12.48 9.79 19.36
C ALA A 39 -12.37 9.69 17.83
N ARG A 40 -11.17 9.92 17.28
CA ARG A 40 -10.88 9.76 15.85
C ARG A 40 -11.04 8.31 15.43
N ASP A 41 -10.44 7.38 16.17
CA ASP A 41 -10.49 5.96 15.82
C ASP A 41 -11.93 5.44 15.84
N THR A 42 -12.72 5.83 16.85
CA THR A 42 -14.14 5.49 16.96
C THR A 42 -14.96 6.02 15.79
N LEU A 43 -14.73 7.28 15.38
CA LEU A 43 -15.38 7.86 14.21
C LEU A 43 -15.07 7.03 12.95
N LEU A 44 -13.80 6.75 12.70
CA LEU A 44 -13.36 6.06 11.48
C LEU A 44 -13.81 4.60 11.44
N LEU A 45 -13.76 3.91 12.58
CA LEU A 45 -14.34 2.57 12.77
C LEU A 45 -15.82 2.58 12.38
N ARG A 46 -16.59 3.55 12.88
CA ARG A 46 -18.03 3.61 12.60
C ARG A 46 -18.34 3.99 11.16
N VAL A 47 -17.56 4.90 10.55
CA VAL A 47 -17.68 5.24 9.11
C VAL A 47 -17.47 4.01 8.24
N ILE A 48 -16.46 3.21 8.55
CA ILE A 48 -16.13 2.01 7.78
C ILE A 48 -17.08 0.84 8.07
N GLY A 49 -17.69 0.80 9.25
CA GLY A 49 -18.60 -0.26 9.67
C GLY A 49 -17.88 -1.39 10.42
N SER A 50 -16.95 -1.03 11.31
CA SER A 50 -16.12 -1.96 12.09
C SER A 50 -16.18 -1.64 13.60
N PRO A 51 -15.89 -2.63 14.48
CA PRO A 51 -15.68 -4.05 14.18
C PRO A 51 -16.99 -4.73 13.74
N ASP A 52 -16.90 -5.57 12.71
CA ASP A 52 -18.04 -6.31 12.19
C ASP A 52 -17.83 -7.83 12.38
N PRO A 53 -18.58 -8.48 13.30
CA PRO A 53 -18.48 -9.92 13.49
C PRO A 53 -18.92 -10.73 12.25
N TYR A 54 -19.67 -10.13 11.33
CA TYR A 54 -20.08 -10.77 10.08
C TYR A 54 -19.01 -10.67 8.98
N GLN A 55 -18.00 -9.81 9.16
CA GLN A 55 -16.95 -9.54 8.18
C GLN A 55 -17.51 -9.16 6.81
N LYS A 56 -18.55 -8.33 6.78
CA LYS A 56 -19.22 -7.82 5.57
C LYS A 56 -19.22 -6.30 5.46
N GLN A 57 -19.04 -5.58 6.57
CA GLN A 57 -19.09 -4.11 6.66
C GLN A 57 -20.37 -3.52 6.04
N ILE A 58 -21.49 -4.25 6.13
CA ILE A 58 -22.78 -3.86 5.53
C ILE A 58 -23.31 -2.53 6.08
N ASP A 59 -22.98 -2.21 7.34
CA ASP A 59 -23.43 -1.00 8.02
C ASP A 59 -22.33 0.09 8.04
N GLY A 60 -21.63 0.25 6.92
CA GLY A 60 -20.59 1.26 6.74
C GLY A 60 -20.10 1.37 5.29
N MET A 61 -19.04 2.16 5.09
CA MET A 61 -18.42 2.42 3.78
C MET A 61 -17.41 1.34 3.38
N GLY A 62 -17.07 0.43 4.29
CA GLY A 62 -16.13 -0.65 4.07
C GLY A 62 -16.63 -1.70 3.07
N GLY A 63 -15.70 -2.30 2.33
CA GLY A 63 -16.01 -3.38 1.38
C GLY A 63 -15.60 -4.78 1.84
N ALA A 64 -15.35 -4.97 3.13
CA ALA A 64 -14.92 -6.24 3.76
C ALA A 64 -13.65 -6.87 3.17
N THR A 65 -12.75 -6.03 2.65
CA THR A 65 -11.39 -6.44 2.26
C THR A 65 -10.39 -5.40 2.76
N SER A 66 -9.13 -5.80 2.95
CA SER A 66 -8.07 -4.85 3.34
C SER A 66 -7.89 -3.71 2.33
N SER A 67 -8.17 -3.96 1.04
CA SER A 67 -8.12 -2.97 -0.05
C SER A 67 -9.27 -1.95 -0.04
N THR A 68 -10.32 -2.21 0.75
CA THR A 68 -11.55 -1.39 0.79
C THR A 68 -11.98 -1.03 2.23
N SER A 69 -11.11 -1.23 3.22
CA SER A 69 -11.31 -0.87 4.63
C SER A 69 -10.25 0.16 5.04
N LYS A 70 -10.32 1.34 4.44
CA LYS A 70 -9.25 2.35 4.46
C LYS A 70 -9.79 3.75 4.65
N THR A 71 -9.11 4.54 5.47
CA THR A 71 -9.41 5.96 5.67
C THR A 71 -8.16 6.80 5.44
N VAL A 72 -8.38 8.02 4.97
CA VAL A 72 -7.32 8.99 4.68
C VAL A 72 -7.72 10.34 5.26
N ILE A 73 -6.78 10.99 5.94
CA ILE A 73 -6.94 12.35 6.44
C ILE A 73 -5.83 13.20 5.82
N LEU A 74 -6.21 14.26 5.13
CA LEU A 74 -5.29 15.30 4.66
C LEU A 74 -5.39 16.54 5.54
N ALA A 75 -4.24 17.16 5.82
CA ALA A 75 -4.12 18.36 6.63
C ALA A 75 -3.16 19.37 5.98
N GLU A 76 -3.20 20.60 6.46
CA GLU A 76 -2.20 21.62 6.12
C GLU A 76 -0.78 21.08 6.35
N PRO A 77 0.20 21.45 5.50
CA PRO A 77 1.54 20.92 5.58
C PRO A 77 2.23 21.35 6.87
N THR A 78 2.84 20.40 7.58
CA THR A 78 3.66 20.67 8.78
C THR A 78 5.16 20.73 8.49
N GLN A 79 5.56 20.29 7.29
CA GLN A 79 6.94 20.27 6.84
C GLN A 79 7.19 21.36 5.78
N PRO A 80 8.41 21.95 5.75
CA PRO A 80 8.80 22.82 4.64
C PRO A 80 8.76 22.06 3.32
N ASP A 81 8.54 22.77 2.22
CA ASP A 81 8.53 22.24 0.86
C ASP A 81 7.51 21.12 0.59
N HIS A 82 6.49 20.99 1.41
CA HIS A 82 5.34 20.10 1.18
C HIS A 82 4.06 20.91 1.01
N ASP A 83 3.12 20.35 0.27
CA ASP A 83 1.82 20.97 -0.01
C ASP A 83 0.72 20.43 0.91
N VAL A 84 0.89 19.20 1.42
CA VAL A 84 -0.14 18.55 2.22
C VAL A 84 0.47 17.46 3.12
N ASP A 85 -0.06 17.35 4.33
CA ASP A 85 0.19 16.22 5.23
C ASP A 85 -0.82 15.10 4.97
N TYR A 86 -0.33 13.88 4.80
CA TYR A 86 -1.12 12.68 4.53
C TYR A 86 -1.02 11.67 5.67
N LEU A 87 -2.15 11.39 6.31
CA LEU A 87 -2.33 10.26 7.24
C LEU A 87 -3.21 9.17 6.64
N PHE A 88 -2.73 7.92 6.77
CA PHE A 88 -3.43 6.71 6.40
C PHE A 88 -3.82 5.90 7.63
N GLY A 89 -5.10 5.51 7.70
CA GLY A 89 -5.62 4.57 8.68
C GLY A 89 -6.10 3.28 8.01
N GLN A 90 -5.48 2.15 8.35
CA GLN A 90 -6.00 0.83 7.98
C GLN A 90 -6.98 0.36 9.04
N VAL A 91 -8.26 0.30 8.70
CA VAL A 91 -9.31 -0.11 9.64
C VAL A 91 -9.41 -1.65 9.63
N SER A 92 -9.27 -2.27 10.81
CA SER A 92 -9.51 -3.71 10.98
C SER A 92 -10.99 -4.04 10.73
N ILE A 93 -11.25 -5.15 10.07
CA ILE A 93 -12.63 -5.59 9.78
C ILE A 93 -13.28 -6.11 11.06
N ASP A 94 -12.56 -6.95 11.80
CA ASP A 94 -13.04 -7.77 12.92
C ASP A 94 -12.75 -7.18 14.31
N LYS A 95 -11.77 -6.28 14.42
CA LYS A 95 -11.33 -5.69 15.70
C LYS A 95 -11.60 -4.18 15.75
N PRO A 96 -11.86 -3.61 16.94
CA PRO A 96 -12.01 -2.16 17.11
C PRO A 96 -10.63 -1.47 17.07
N PHE A 97 -9.97 -1.51 15.91
CA PHE A 97 -8.61 -1.06 15.75
C PHE A 97 -8.39 -0.36 14.42
N VAL A 98 -7.68 0.78 14.47
CA VAL A 98 -7.19 1.51 13.30
C VAL A 98 -5.67 1.49 13.36
N ASP A 99 -5.03 0.89 12.35
CA ASP A 99 -3.58 0.84 12.26
C ASP A 99 -3.05 2.06 11.51
N TRP A 100 -2.23 2.87 12.21
CA TRP A 100 -1.58 4.07 11.72
C TRP A 100 -0.08 3.87 11.44
N SER A 101 0.44 2.64 11.50
CA SER A 101 1.89 2.35 11.43
C SER A 101 2.50 2.38 10.03
N GLY A 102 1.67 2.49 8.98
CA GLY A 102 2.14 2.34 7.59
C GLY A 102 1.53 3.35 6.62
N ASN A 103 1.94 3.23 5.37
CA ASN A 103 1.42 3.99 4.24
C ASN A 103 0.54 3.10 3.34
N CYS A 104 -0.34 3.72 2.54
CA CYS A 104 -1.04 3.06 1.44
C CYS A 104 -0.62 3.65 0.08
N GLY A 105 0.39 3.07 -0.55
CA GLY A 105 0.91 3.55 -1.84
C GLY A 105 -0.10 3.55 -2.99
N ASN A 106 -1.16 2.73 -2.93
CA ASN A 106 -2.23 2.77 -3.94
C ASN A 106 -3.07 4.05 -3.81
N LEU A 107 -3.37 4.49 -2.58
CA LEU A 107 -4.19 5.69 -2.35
C LEU A 107 -3.42 6.99 -2.59
N THR A 108 -2.09 6.96 -2.71
CA THR A 108 -1.27 8.14 -2.97
C THR A 108 -1.68 8.92 -4.23
N ALA A 109 -2.04 8.24 -5.33
CA ALA A 109 -2.53 8.93 -6.52
C ALA A 109 -3.83 9.71 -6.23
N ALA A 110 -4.71 9.14 -5.40
CA ALA A 110 -5.92 9.81 -4.95
C ALA A 110 -5.64 10.92 -3.93
N VAL A 111 -4.58 10.80 -3.11
CA VAL A 111 -4.11 11.88 -2.22
C VAL A 111 -3.70 13.11 -3.02
N GLY A 112 -2.92 12.95 -4.09
CA GLY A 112 -2.53 14.06 -4.96
C GLY A 112 -3.75 14.78 -5.56
N ALA A 113 -4.69 14.01 -6.13
CA ALA A 113 -5.93 14.55 -6.68
C ALA A 113 -6.80 15.24 -5.61
N PHE A 114 -6.99 14.59 -4.45
CA PHE A 114 -7.78 15.13 -3.35
C PHE A 114 -7.17 16.41 -2.76
N ALA A 115 -5.83 16.51 -2.72
CA ALA A 115 -5.14 17.70 -2.23
C ALA A 115 -5.45 18.94 -3.10
N ILE A 116 -5.47 18.76 -4.41
CA ILE A 116 -5.84 19.81 -5.37
C ILE A 116 -7.31 20.19 -5.20
N ASN A 117 -8.22 19.20 -5.28
CA ASN A 117 -9.67 19.43 -5.18
C ASN A 117 -10.10 20.02 -3.83
N SER A 118 -9.34 19.75 -2.76
CA SER A 118 -9.61 20.21 -1.39
C SER A 118 -8.99 21.57 -1.06
N GLY A 119 -8.19 22.13 -1.97
CA GLY A 119 -7.56 23.45 -1.80
C GLY A 119 -6.28 23.47 -0.95
N PHE A 120 -5.60 22.33 -0.77
CA PHE A 120 -4.31 22.27 -0.07
C PHE A 120 -3.13 22.72 -0.95
N VAL A 121 -3.27 22.59 -2.28
CA VAL A 121 -2.22 23.03 -3.22
C VAL A 121 -2.43 24.50 -3.58
N ALA A 122 -1.36 25.30 -3.47
CA ALA A 122 -1.39 26.71 -3.82
C ALA A 122 -1.79 26.92 -5.30
N LYS A 123 -2.71 27.86 -5.55
CA LYS A 123 -3.34 28.06 -6.88
C LYS A 123 -2.34 28.39 -7.99
N ASP A 124 -1.26 29.09 -7.67
CA ASP A 124 -0.18 29.44 -8.62
C ASP A 124 0.64 28.22 -9.07
N ARG A 125 0.55 27.10 -8.35
CA ARG A 125 1.18 25.82 -8.72
C ARG A 125 0.27 24.90 -9.52
N ILE A 126 -1.02 25.24 -9.65
CA ILE A 126 -2.00 24.49 -10.44
C ILE A 126 -2.08 25.15 -11.82
N PRO A 127 -1.54 24.54 -12.89
CA PRO A 127 -1.62 25.11 -14.23
C PRO A 127 -3.05 25.04 -14.78
N GLU A 128 -3.40 25.90 -15.75
CA GLU A 128 -4.67 25.79 -16.47
C GLU A 128 -4.77 24.45 -17.23
N ASN A 129 -3.67 24.01 -17.84
CA ASN A 129 -3.55 22.69 -18.47
C ASN A 129 -2.12 22.18 -18.29
N GLY A 130 -1.93 20.87 -18.08
CA GLY A 130 -0.62 20.24 -17.94
C GLY A 130 -0.54 19.30 -16.75
N THR A 131 0.50 19.44 -15.92
CA THR A 131 0.73 18.57 -14.76
C THR A 131 0.99 19.42 -13.51
N CYS A 132 0.25 19.15 -12.45
CA CYS A 132 0.50 19.69 -11.11
C CYS A 132 1.32 18.68 -10.30
N THR A 133 2.51 19.10 -9.87
CA THR A 133 3.38 18.30 -8.99
C THR A 133 3.02 18.56 -7.53
N VAL A 134 2.33 17.61 -6.90
CA VAL A 134 1.92 17.66 -5.50
C VAL A 134 2.98 16.99 -4.62
N ARG A 135 3.50 17.72 -3.65
CA ARG A 135 4.51 17.25 -2.68
C ARG A 135 3.80 16.86 -1.40
N ILE A 136 3.74 15.56 -1.14
CA ILE A 136 2.96 14.96 -0.07
C ILE A 136 3.89 14.55 1.05
N TRP A 137 3.65 15.08 2.25
CA TRP A 137 4.31 14.57 3.46
C TRP A 137 3.52 13.38 4.00
N GLN A 138 4.07 12.18 3.85
CA GLN A 138 3.46 10.98 4.41
C GLN A 138 3.77 10.96 5.92
N ALA A 139 2.80 11.34 6.75
CA ALA A 139 3.00 11.56 8.17
C ALA A 139 3.09 10.28 9.02
N ASN A 140 2.58 9.14 8.55
CA ASN A 140 2.73 7.85 9.24
C ASN A 140 4.19 7.40 9.26
N ILE A 141 4.87 7.50 8.12
CA ILE A 141 6.24 7.01 7.93
C ILE A 141 7.29 8.12 7.81
N ARG A 142 6.86 9.38 7.83
CA ARG A 142 7.71 10.59 7.74
C ARG A 142 8.56 10.60 6.46
N LYS A 143 7.88 10.46 5.32
CA LYS A 143 8.53 10.41 3.99
C LYS A 143 7.87 11.34 3.00
N THR A 144 8.68 11.87 2.09
CA THR A 144 8.20 12.64 0.94
C THR A 144 7.69 11.70 -0.15
N ILE A 145 6.51 12.01 -0.68
CA ILE A 145 5.98 11.39 -1.88
C ILE A 145 5.59 12.48 -2.87
N VAL A 146 5.94 12.31 -4.14
CA VAL A 146 5.59 13.26 -5.21
C VAL A 146 4.52 12.61 -6.10
N ALA A 147 3.43 13.33 -6.34
CA ALA A 147 2.39 12.90 -7.28
C ALA A 147 2.29 13.89 -8.44
N HIS A 148 2.41 13.39 -9.65
CA HIS A 148 2.28 14.16 -10.89
C HIS A 148 0.85 14.03 -11.40
N VAL A 149 -0.01 14.97 -11.01
CA VAL A 149 -1.45 14.93 -11.30
C VAL A 149 -1.74 15.71 -12.58
N PRO A 150 -2.34 15.09 -13.61
CA PRO A 150 -2.70 15.80 -14.83
C PRO A 150 -3.86 16.77 -14.58
N ILE A 151 -3.81 17.94 -15.21
CA ILE A 151 -4.74 19.05 -15.06
C ILE A 151 -5.27 19.48 -16.42
N THR A 152 -6.59 19.70 -16.50
CA THR A 152 -7.29 20.22 -17.68
C THR A 152 -8.30 21.27 -17.24
N ASN A 153 -8.26 22.46 -17.83
CA ASN A 153 -9.11 23.62 -17.47
C ASN A 153 -9.09 23.96 -15.97
N GLY A 154 -7.90 23.90 -15.35
CA GLY A 154 -7.70 24.19 -13.92
C GLY A 154 -8.19 23.11 -12.95
N GLU A 155 -8.72 22.00 -13.47
CA GLU A 155 -9.29 20.90 -12.68
C GLU A 155 -8.49 19.61 -12.86
N VAL A 156 -8.57 18.70 -11.89
CA VAL A 156 -7.93 17.38 -12.00
C VAL A 156 -8.50 16.59 -13.17
N GLN A 157 -7.64 16.17 -14.10
CA GLN A 157 -8.00 15.27 -15.19
C GLN A 157 -8.11 13.83 -14.65
N GLU A 158 -9.32 13.37 -14.34
CA GLU A 158 -9.53 12.02 -13.81
C GLU A 158 -9.68 10.94 -14.90
N THR A 159 -10.25 11.29 -16.05
CA THR A 159 -10.51 10.34 -17.15
C THR A 159 -9.32 10.24 -18.10
N GLY A 160 -9.16 9.10 -18.76
CA GLY A 160 -8.04 8.82 -19.66
C GLY A 160 -8.08 7.38 -20.15
N ASP A 161 -7.04 6.97 -20.86
CA ASP A 161 -6.87 5.66 -21.49
C ASP A 161 -5.81 4.79 -20.80
N PHE A 162 -5.21 5.25 -19.69
CA PHE A 162 -4.24 4.47 -18.93
C PHE A 162 -4.95 3.31 -18.21
N GLU A 163 -4.56 2.10 -18.59
CA GLU A 163 -5.00 0.86 -17.96
C GLU A 163 -4.06 0.48 -16.80
N LEU A 164 -4.66 0.01 -15.71
CA LEU A 164 -3.95 -0.52 -14.56
C LEU A 164 -4.54 -1.89 -14.24
N ASP A 165 -3.76 -2.95 -14.36
CA ASP A 165 -4.23 -4.31 -14.09
C ASP A 165 -4.76 -4.40 -12.63
N GLY A 166 -6.01 -4.87 -12.47
CA GLY A 166 -6.76 -4.82 -11.21
C GLY A 166 -7.70 -3.60 -11.06
N VAL A 167 -7.71 -2.67 -12.03
CA VAL A 167 -8.70 -1.61 -12.18
C VAL A 167 -9.53 -1.87 -13.44
N THR A 168 -10.85 -1.89 -13.29
CA THR A 168 -11.77 -2.33 -14.36
C THR A 168 -11.84 -1.38 -15.55
N PHE A 169 -11.66 -0.08 -15.33
CA PHE A 169 -11.83 0.95 -16.35
C PHE A 169 -10.60 1.85 -16.41
N PRO A 170 -10.19 2.29 -17.61
CA PRO A 170 -9.08 3.20 -17.76
C PRO A 170 -9.39 4.57 -17.15
N ALA A 171 -8.34 5.31 -16.82
CA ALA A 171 -8.38 6.64 -16.22
C ALA A 171 -7.12 7.41 -16.62
N ALA A 172 -6.96 8.65 -16.14
CA ALA A 172 -5.70 9.36 -16.36
C ALA A 172 -4.55 8.71 -15.59
N GLU A 173 -3.37 8.68 -16.20
CA GLU A 173 -2.14 8.25 -15.53
C GLU A 173 -1.71 9.30 -14.49
N VAL A 174 -1.34 8.83 -13.30
CA VAL A 174 -0.72 9.61 -12.24
C VAL A 174 0.58 8.91 -11.87
N GLN A 175 1.70 9.52 -12.26
CA GLN A 175 3.02 9.06 -11.84
C GLN A 175 3.26 9.44 -10.38
N VAL A 176 3.80 8.51 -9.61
CA VAL A 176 4.10 8.67 -8.19
C VAL A 176 5.56 8.32 -7.92
N GLU A 177 6.27 9.20 -7.21
CA GLU A 177 7.65 9.01 -6.78
C GLU A 177 7.73 8.94 -5.26
N PHE A 178 8.22 7.82 -4.74
CA PHE A 178 8.52 7.64 -3.32
C PHE A 178 9.98 8.00 -3.10
N MET A 179 10.23 9.14 -2.46
CA MET A 179 11.58 9.67 -2.26
C MET A 179 12.22 9.03 -1.03
N ASP A 180 13.50 8.69 -1.15
CA ASP A 180 14.29 8.03 -0.11
C ASP A 180 13.49 6.92 0.60
N PRO A 181 12.99 5.90 -0.14
CA PRO A 181 11.97 4.99 0.38
C PRO A 181 12.47 4.07 1.50
N ALA A 182 13.77 4.01 1.76
CA ALA A 182 14.35 3.34 2.92
C ALA A 182 14.14 4.17 4.19
N ASP A 183 13.73 3.57 5.31
CA ASP A 183 13.53 4.32 6.57
C ASP A 183 14.80 5.09 6.97
N GLY A 184 14.67 6.38 7.31
CA GLY A 184 15.82 7.28 7.49
C GLY A 184 16.74 6.93 8.67
N GLU A 185 16.28 6.13 9.62
CA GLU A 185 17.09 5.63 10.76
C GLU A 185 17.45 4.14 10.63
N GLY A 186 16.93 3.43 9.61
CA GLY A 186 17.09 1.99 9.43
C GLY A 186 17.83 1.63 8.16
N SER A 187 18.71 0.62 8.21
CA SER A 187 19.31 0.06 7.00
C SER A 187 18.22 -0.44 6.04
N MET A 188 18.39 -0.20 4.74
CA MET A 188 17.51 -0.75 3.70
C MET A 188 17.45 -2.28 3.78
N PHE A 189 18.53 -2.92 4.23
CA PHE A 189 18.58 -4.33 4.61
C PHE A 189 18.86 -4.44 6.11
N PRO A 190 17.82 -4.58 6.97
CA PRO A 190 17.98 -4.55 8.43
C PRO A 190 18.91 -5.62 9.00
N THR A 191 19.10 -6.71 8.27
CA THR A 191 20.02 -7.81 8.65
C THR A 191 21.46 -7.57 8.24
N GLY A 192 21.72 -6.57 7.39
CA GLY A 192 23.01 -6.34 6.73
C GLY A 192 23.24 -7.19 5.48
N ASN A 193 22.35 -8.13 5.16
CA ASN A 193 22.52 -9.07 4.04
C ASN A 193 21.47 -8.83 2.95
N LEU A 194 21.85 -9.04 1.69
CA LEU A 194 20.89 -9.04 0.57
C LEU A 194 19.99 -10.28 0.59
N VAL A 195 20.52 -11.40 1.07
CA VAL A 195 19.81 -12.68 1.26
C VAL A 195 20.30 -13.30 2.57
N ASP A 196 19.36 -13.68 3.43
CA ASP A 196 19.60 -14.42 4.66
C ASP A 196 19.10 -15.86 4.55
N ASP A 197 19.60 -16.72 5.44
CA ASP A 197 18.95 -17.97 5.81
C ASP A 197 17.96 -17.71 6.95
N LEU A 198 16.66 -17.77 6.64
CA LEU A 198 15.58 -17.57 7.60
C LEU A 198 15.08 -18.93 8.12
N GLU A 199 15.36 -19.22 9.39
CA GLU A 199 14.84 -20.42 10.06
C GLU A 199 13.37 -20.24 10.46
N VAL A 200 12.49 -21.08 9.90
CA VAL A 200 11.05 -21.05 10.16
C VAL A 200 10.59 -22.41 10.70
N PRO A 201 10.23 -22.51 11.99
CA PRO A 201 9.75 -23.75 12.60
C PRO A 201 8.58 -24.36 11.84
N GLY A 202 8.67 -25.66 11.54
CA GLY A 202 7.65 -26.41 10.80
C GLY A 202 7.66 -26.20 9.28
N VAL A 203 8.50 -25.30 8.76
CA VAL A 203 8.68 -25.08 7.32
C VAL A 203 10.09 -25.50 6.89
N GLY A 204 11.12 -25.00 7.58
CA GLY A 204 12.53 -25.24 7.27
C GLY A 204 13.33 -23.93 7.22
N THR A 205 14.55 -24.01 6.67
CA THR A 205 15.38 -22.83 6.41
C THR A 205 15.10 -22.34 4.99
N LEU A 206 14.68 -21.07 4.87
CA LEU A 206 14.33 -20.44 3.60
C LEU A 206 15.37 -19.38 3.25
N LYS A 207 15.76 -19.28 1.98
CA LYS A 207 16.43 -18.06 1.51
C LYS A 207 15.43 -16.91 1.55
N ALA A 208 15.82 -15.79 2.16
CA ALA A 208 14.95 -14.63 2.28
C ALA A 208 15.69 -13.32 2.04
N THR A 209 15.14 -12.44 1.20
CA THR A 209 15.50 -11.02 1.19
C THR A 209 14.56 -10.29 2.14
N MET A 210 15.10 -9.63 3.16
CA MET A 210 14.35 -8.79 4.08
C MET A 210 14.74 -7.33 3.85
N ILE A 211 13.83 -6.58 3.24
CA ILE A 211 14.07 -5.19 2.83
C ILE A 211 13.13 -4.24 3.57
N ASN A 212 13.64 -3.07 3.95
CA ASN A 212 12.84 -1.96 4.45
C ASN A 212 12.86 -0.80 3.45
N ALA A 213 12.05 -0.91 2.39
CA ALA A 213 11.86 0.14 1.39
C ALA A 213 10.38 0.25 1.00
N GLY A 214 9.77 1.41 1.24
CA GLY A 214 8.32 1.64 1.09
C GLY A 214 7.47 0.99 2.18
N ILE A 215 7.71 -0.29 2.48
CA ILE A 215 7.22 -1.00 3.67
C ILE A 215 8.15 -2.19 3.97
N PRO A 216 8.42 -2.53 5.24
CA PRO A 216 9.16 -3.73 5.57
C PRO A 216 8.55 -4.97 4.90
N THR A 217 9.34 -5.68 4.09
CA THR A 217 8.87 -6.80 3.26
C THR A 217 9.87 -7.94 3.26
N ILE A 218 9.35 -9.15 3.49
CA ILE A 218 10.08 -10.42 3.41
C ILE A 218 9.76 -11.04 2.06
N PHE A 219 10.78 -11.26 1.23
CA PHE A 219 10.68 -12.00 -0.02
C PHE A 219 11.34 -13.37 0.13
N VAL A 220 10.63 -14.43 -0.24
CA VAL A 220 11.14 -15.81 -0.33
C VAL A 220 10.95 -16.35 -1.75
N ASN A 221 11.67 -17.40 -2.15
CA ASN A 221 11.40 -18.03 -3.45
C ASN A 221 10.12 -18.87 -3.38
N ALA A 222 9.32 -18.85 -4.44
CA ALA A 222 8.11 -19.66 -4.54
C ALA A 222 8.42 -21.16 -4.42
N GLU A 223 9.50 -21.63 -5.06
CA GLU A 223 9.89 -23.04 -5.07
C GLU A 223 10.26 -23.57 -3.67
N ASP A 224 10.88 -22.74 -2.83
CA ASP A 224 11.30 -23.10 -1.46
C ASP A 224 10.10 -23.36 -0.52
N ILE A 225 8.92 -22.84 -0.89
CA ILE A 225 7.65 -23.02 -0.16
C ILE A 225 6.60 -23.79 -0.97
N GLY A 226 7.01 -24.46 -2.06
CA GLY A 226 6.14 -25.35 -2.83
C GLY A 226 5.15 -24.69 -3.78
N TYR A 227 5.39 -23.43 -4.16
CA TYR A 227 4.55 -22.66 -5.10
C TYR A 227 5.26 -22.39 -6.43
N LYS A 228 4.47 -22.04 -7.45
CA LYS A 228 4.93 -21.70 -8.80
C LYS A 228 5.19 -20.20 -8.97
N GLY A 229 4.55 -19.35 -8.16
CA GLY A 229 4.55 -17.89 -8.34
C GLY A 229 3.38 -17.38 -9.18
N SER A 230 2.59 -18.29 -9.77
CA SER A 230 1.45 -17.97 -10.64
C SER A 230 0.08 -18.08 -9.94
N GLU A 231 0.03 -18.43 -8.66
CA GLU A 231 -1.19 -18.68 -7.89
C GLU A 231 -2.17 -17.50 -7.88
N LEU A 232 -3.46 -17.78 -7.87
CA LEU A 232 -4.54 -16.82 -7.67
C LEU A 232 -5.08 -16.89 -6.23
N GLN A 233 -6.02 -16.00 -5.90
CA GLN A 233 -6.55 -15.91 -4.54
C GLN A 233 -7.17 -17.23 -4.05
N ASP A 234 -7.88 -17.96 -4.89
CA ASP A 234 -8.56 -19.19 -4.48
C ASP A 234 -7.60 -20.34 -4.17
N ASP A 235 -6.38 -20.31 -4.74
CA ASP A 235 -5.33 -21.30 -4.48
C ASP A 235 -4.76 -21.20 -3.05
N ILE A 236 -4.86 -20.01 -2.42
CA ILE A 236 -4.22 -19.71 -1.13
C ILE A 236 -5.23 -19.31 -0.06
N ASN A 237 -6.18 -18.42 -0.38
CA ASN A 237 -7.09 -17.84 0.61
C ASN A 237 -8.10 -18.83 1.19
N SER A 238 -8.29 -19.95 0.52
CA SER A 238 -9.17 -21.06 0.91
C SER A 238 -8.43 -22.17 1.66
N ASP A 239 -7.10 -22.08 1.81
CA ASP A 239 -6.29 -23.06 2.53
C ASP A 239 -5.77 -22.47 3.86
N PRO A 240 -6.41 -22.80 5.01
CA PRO A 240 -5.97 -22.34 6.31
C PRO A 240 -4.53 -22.75 6.67
N LYS A 241 -4.01 -23.87 6.13
CA LYS A 241 -2.65 -24.31 6.39
C LYS A 241 -1.63 -23.42 5.67
N ALA A 242 -1.91 -23.07 4.41
CA ALA A 242 -1.12 -22.10 3.67
C ALA A 242 -1.08 -20.74 4.38
N LEU A 243 -2.24 -20.24 4.81
CA LEU A 243 -2.32 -18.96 5.52
C LEU A 243 -1.55 -18.98 6.85
N ALA A 244 -1.63 -20.07 7.61
CA ALA A 244 -0.85 -20.25 8.84
C ALA A 244 0.66 -20.30 8.56
N MET A 245 1.08 -21.01 7.50
CA MET A 245 2.49 -21.06 7.09
C MET A 245 3.04 -19.67 6.76
N PHE A 246 2.31 -18.88 5.95
CA PHE A 246 2.74 -17.53 5.61
C PHE A 246 2.80 -16.61 6.84
N GLU A 247 1.88 -16.75 7.79
CA GLU A 247 1.93 -15.99 9.04
C GLU A 247 3.15 -16.37 9.89
N THR A 248 3.50 -17.66 9.96
CA THR A 248 4.72 -18.12 10.65
C THR A 248 5.97 -17.56 9.99
N ILE A 249 6.08 -17.61 8.65
CA ILE A 249 7.21 -17.01 7.90
C ILE A 249 7.29 -15.51 8.20
N ARG A 250 6.15 -14.80 8.14
CA ARG A 250 6.07 -13.36 8.39
C ARG A 250 6.54 -13.00 9.80
N ALA A 251 6.06 -13.71 10.82
CA ALA A 251 6.40 -13.45 12.21
C ALA A 251 7.90 -13.70 12.48
N HIS A 252 8.47 -14.79 11.95
CA HIS A 252 9.90 -15.07 12.08
C HIS A 252 10.77 -14.06 11.32
N GLY A 253 10.35 -13.64 10.12
CA GLY A 253 11.03 -12.56 9.40
C GLY A 253 10.94 -11.23 10.15
N ALA A 254 9.80 -10.91 10.77
CA ALA A 254 9.65 -9.70 11.60
C ALA A 254 10.62 -9.67 12.77
N MET A 255 10.78 -10.80 13.46
CA MET A 255 11.75 -10.97 14.54
C MET A 255 13.19 -10.84 14.02
N ARG A 256 13.51 -11.47 12.88
CA ARG A 256 14.85 -11.39 12.25
C ARG A 256 15.22 -9.99 11.77
N MET A 257 14.22 -9.20 11.35
CA MET A 257 14.34 -7.79 10.97
C MET A 257 14.41 -6.84 12.18
N GLY A 258 14.20 -7.33 13.41
CA GLY A 258 14.18 -6.51 14.63
C GLY A 258 12.92 -5.65 14.79
N LEU A 259 11.83 -5.98 14.10
CA LEU A 259 10.56 -5.23 14.17
C LEU A 259 9.69 -5.60 15.37
N ILE A 260 9.96 -6.77 15.96
CA ILE A 260 9.32 -7.30 17.16
C ILE A 260 10.39 -7.98 18.03
N GLN A 261 10.17 -8.03 19.34
CA GLN A 261 11.12 -8.64 20.29
C GLN A 261 10.73 -10.08 20.65
N ASN A 262 9.45 -10.40 20.57
CA ASN A 262 8.90 -11.74 20.78
C ASN A 262 7.94 -12.10 19.63
N ILE A 263 7.67 -13.38 19.45
CA ILE A 263 6.84 -13.85 18.33
C ILE A 263 5.36 -13.51 18.53
N GLU A 264 4.92 -13.40 19.80
CA GLU A 264 3.54 -13.12 20.18
C GLU A 264 3.09 -11.71 19.77
N GLU A 265 4.01 -10.75 19.71
CA GLU A 265 3.77 -9.38 19.21
C GLU A 265 3.24 -9.38 17.76
N ALA A 266 3.60 -10.38 16.96
CA ALA A 266 3.17 -10.48 15.57
C ALA A 266 1.64 -10.52 15.42
N ALA A 267 0.93 -11.12 16.39
CA ALA A 267 -0.55 -11.21 16.38
C ALA A 267 -1.23 -9.84 16.48
N ASN A 268 -0.58 -8.87 17.13
CA ASN A 268 -1.06 -7.50 17.27
C ASN A 268 -0.45 -6.55 16.22
N ARG A 269 0.56 -7.01 15.48
CA ARG A 269 1.23 -6.26 14.41
C ARG A 269 1.05 -6.94 13.05
N GLN A 270 -0.19 -6.96 12.56
CA GLN A 270 -0.58 -7.64 11.32
C GLN A 270 -0.27 -6.84 10.05
N HIS A 271 -0.05 -5.53 10.16
CA HIS A 271 0.19 -4.69 8.98
C HIS A 271 1.63 -4.75 8.47
N THR A 272 2.63 -4.84 9.35
CA THR A 272 4.06 -4.88 8.98
C THR A 272 4.82 -5.96 9.77
N PRO A 273 5.81 -6.63 9.16
CA PRO A 273 6.19 -6.58 7.75
C PRO A 273 5.16 -7.28 6.85
N LYS A 274 5.28 -7.10 5.53
CA LYS A 274 4.61 -7.94 4.52
C LYS A 274 5.42 -9.19 4.25
N VAL A 275 4.75 -10.25 3.80
CA VAL A 275 5.39 -11.46 3.27
C VAL A 275 4.97 -11.63 1.81
N ALA A 276 5.94 -11.87 0.95
CA ALA A 276 5.76 -12.09 -0.47
C ALA A 276 6.67 -13.23 -0.96
N PHE A 277 6.27 -13.88 -2.03
CA PHE A 277 7.09 -14.87 -2.70
C PHE A 277 7.30 -14.52 -4.17
N VAL A 278 8.48 -14.87 -4.67
CA VAL A 278 8.94 -14.52 -6.03
C VAL A 278 9.27 -15.75 -6.84
N ALA A 279 9.06 -15.66 -8.15
CA ALA A 279 9.45 -16.71 -9.10
C ALA A 279 9.92 -16.09 -10.41
N LYS A 280 10.66 -16.88 -11.19
CA LYS A 280 10.97 -16.55 -12.58
C LYS A 280 9.67 -16.44 -13.39
N PRO A 281 9.67 -15.67 -14.50
CA PRO A 281 8.51 -15.58 -15.38
C PRO A 281 8.02 -16.95 -15.86
N VAL A 282 6.73 -17.19 -15.73
CA VAL A 282 6.00 -18.29 -16.36
C VAL A 282 4.67 -17.76 -16.89
N ASP A 283 4.13 -18.43 -17.90
CA ASP A 283 2.80 -18.11 -18.41
C ASP A 283 1.74 -18.34 -17.32
N TYR A 284 0.78 -17.44 -17.19
CA TYR A 284 -0.38 -17.63 -16.32
C TYR A 284 -1.61 -16.89 -16.84
N VAL A 285 -2.77 -17.27 -16.29
CA VAL A 285 -4.04 -16.56 -16.53
C VAL A 285 -4.34 -15.73 -15.30
N SER A 286 -4.49 -14.42 -15.48
CA SER A 286 -4.81 -13.50 -14.39
C SER A 286 -6.25 -13.68 -13.89
N SER A 287 -6.58 -13.06 -12.76
CA SER A 287 -7.92 -13.10 -12.16
C SER A 287 -9.04 -12.52 -13.06
N SER A 288 -8.69 -11.76 -14.10
CA SER A 288 -9.65 -11.25 -15.09
C SER A 288 -9.84 -12.17 -16.30
N GLY A 289 -9.08 -13.27 -16.40
CA GLY A 289 -9.05 -14.16 -17.56
C GLY A 289 -8.03 -13.75 -18.64
N LYS A 290 -7.33 -12.62 -18.48
CA LYS A 290 -6.25 -12.20 -19.39
C LYS A 290 -5.04 -13.12 -19.24
N SER A 291 -4.57 -13.69 -20.35
CA SER A 291 -3.31 -14.42 -20.42
C SER A 291 -2.14 -13.46 -20.30
N ILE A 292 -1.20 -13.78 -19.42
CA ILE A 292 0.07 -13.08 -19.24
C ILE A 292 1.16 -14.08 -19.61
N GLY A 293 1.92 -13.77 -20.66
CA GLY A 293 3.05 -14.59 -21.11
C GLY A 293 4.28 -14.36 -20.23
N ALA A 294 5.16 -15.36 -20.17
CA ALA A 294 6.46 -15.26 -19.51
C ALA A 294 7.33 -14.13 -20.08
N GLY A 295 7.12 -13.74 -21.34
CA GLY A 295 7.80 -12.59 -21.97
C GLY A 295 7.23 -11.22 -21.62
N ASP A 296 6.05 -11.15 -20.99
CA ASP A 296 5.38 -9.89 -20.63
C ASP A 296 5.85 -9.33 -19.28
N VAL A 297 6.58 -10.16 -18.51
CA VAL A 297 7.01 -9.85 -17.15
C VAL A 297 8.47 -10.24 -16.93
N ASP A 298 9.16 -9.49 -16.09
CA ASP A 298 10.52 -9.79 -15.65
C ASP A 298 10.54 -10.78 -14.48
N VAL A 299 9.53 -10.73 -13.60
CA VAL A 299 9.44 -11.53 -12.36
C VAL A 299 7.99 -11.73 -11.96
N LEU A 300 7.66 -12.87 -11.35
CA LEU A 300 6.35 -13.06 -10.71
C LEU A 300 6.44 -12.75 -9.22
N VAL A 301 5.48 -12.00 -8.70
CA VAL A 301 5.39 -11.68 -7.28
C VAL A 301 3.97 -11.88 -6.77
N ARG A 302 3.86 -12.53 -5.62
CA ARG A 302 2.60 -12.73 -4.88
C ARG A 302 2.82 -12.29 -3.46
N ALA A 303 1.95 -11.44 -2.94
CA ALA A 303 2.12 -10.85 -1.60
C ALA A 303 0.86 -11.02 -0.76
N LEU A 304 1.06 -11.25 0.54
CA LEU A 304 -0.03 -11.33 1.50
C LEU A 304 -0.16 -10.01 2.28
N SER A 305 -1.39 -9.65 2.61
CA SER A 305 -1.70 -8.54 3.50
C SER A 305 -2.91 -8.87 4.35
N MET A 306 -2.78 -8.67 5.66
CA MET A 306 -3.80 -9.03 6.66
C MET A 306 -4.19 -10.52 6.56
N GLY A 307 -3.18 -11.40 6.47
CA GLY A 307 -3.37 -12.86 6.45
C GLY A 307 -4.03 -13.43 5.20
N LYS A 308 -4.08 -12.69 4.09
CA LYS A 308 -4.69 -13.13 2.82
C LYS A 308 -3.82 -12.72 1.63
N LEU A 309 -3.81 -13.54 0.57
CA LEU A 309 -3.23 -13.18 -0.72
C LEU A 309 -3.96 -11.96 -1.29
N HIS A 310 -3.17 -10.94 -1.61
CA HIS A 310 -3.66 -9.70 -2.19
C HIS A 310 -4.08 -9.93 -3.66
N HIS A 311 -5.19 -9.32 -4.09
CA HIS A 311 -5.75 -9.55 -5.43
C HIS A 311 -4.86 -9.02 -6.56
N ALA A 312 -4.21 -7.88 -6.35
CA ALA A 312 -3.20 -7.31 -7.25
C ALA A 312 -1.85 -7.16 -6.50
N MET A 313 -1.40 -5.94 -6.26
CA MET A 313 -0.27 -5.66 -5.36
C MET A 313 -0.51 -4.41 -4.49
N MET A 314 0.01 -4.43 -3.25
CA MET A 314 0.04 -3.23 -2.41
C MET A 314 1.04 -2.23 -2.98
N GLY A 315 0.69 -0.95 -3.13
CA GLY A 315 1.60 0.06 -3.68
C GLY A 315 2.94 0.16 -2.93
N THR A 316 2.94 0.05 -1.60
CA THR A 316 4.19 0.03 -0.81
C THR A 316 5.02 -1.23 -1.01
N ALA A 317 4.40 -2.39 -1.23
CA ALA A 317 5.13 -3.60 -1.61
C ALA A 317 5.67 -3.52 -3.05
N ALA A 318 4.99 -2.79 -3.94
CA ALA A 318 5.50 -2.50 -5.27
C ALA A 318 6.77 -1.62 -5.22
N VAL A 319 6.87 -0.68 -4.26
CA VAL A 319 8.12 0.04 -3.96
C VAL A 319 9.22 -0.93 -3.48
N ALA A 320 8.88 -1.86 -2.58
CA ALA A 320 9.82 -2.87 -2.10
C ALA A 320 10.33 -3.77 -3.24
N ILE A 321 9.45 -4.19 -4.16
CA ILE A 321 9.80 -4.95 -5.37
C ILE A 321 10.73 -4.14 -6.26
N ALA A 322 10.38 -2.89 -6.56
CA ALA A 322 11.20 -2.00 -7.39
C ALA A 322 12.61 -1.86 -6.80
N THR A 323 12.68 -1.56 -5.51
CA THR A 323 13.94 -1.32 -4.80
C THR A 323 14.78 -2.59 -4.73
N ALA A 324 14.19 -3.72 -4.34
CA ALA A 324 14.90 -5.00 -4.29
C ALA A 324 15.38 -5.41 -5.70
N SER A 325 14.58 -5.21 -6.74
CA SER A 325 14.96 -5.52 -8.12
C SER A 325 16.15 -4.70 -8.61
N ALA A 326 16.30 -3.46 -8.14
CA ALA A 326 17.41 -2.57 -8.48
C ALA A 326 18.70 -2.86 -7.71
N VAL A 327 18.67 -3.77 -6.74
CA VAL A 327 19.87 -4.18 -6.00
C VAL A 327 20.34 -5.56 -6.48
N PRO A 328 21.47 -5.65 -7.20
CA PRO A 328 21.99 -6.92 -7.70
C PRO A 328 22.22 -7.94 -6.58
N GLY A 329 21.61 -9.12 -6.70
CA GLY A 329 21.80 -10.23 -5.75
C GLY A 329 20.69 -10.43 -4.71
N THR A 330 19.68 -9.55 -4.63
CA THR A 330 18.46 -9.87 -3.87
C THR A 330 17.67 -10.97 -4.57
N LEU A 331 16.77 -11.67 -3.85
CA LEU A 331 15.92 -12.69 -4.46
C LEU A 331 15.00 -12.13 -5.56
N VAL A 332 14.51 -10.90 -5.40
CA VAL A 332 13.69 -10.23 -6.42
C VAL A 332 14.51 -9.97 -7.68
N ASN A 333 15.73 -9.43 -7.52
CA ASN A 333 16.65 -9.19 -8.64
C ASN A 333 17.04 -10.50 -9.36
N LEU A 334 17.38 -11.55 -8.60
CA LEU A 334 17.74 -12.85 -9.14
C LEU A 334 16.58 -13.54 -9.88
N ALA A 335 15.36 -13.48 -9.32
CA ALA A 335 14.16 -13.98 -9.97
C ALA A 335 13.84 -13.21 -11.26
N ALA A 336 14.20 -11.91 -11.31
CA ALA A 336 14.15 -11.10 -12.52
C ALA A 336 15.29 -11.38 -13.52
N GLY A 337 16.22 -12.31 -13.23
CA GLY A 337 17.34 -12.64 -14.12
C GLY A 337 18.67 -11.95 -13.79
N GLY A 338 18.73 -11.20 -12.70
CA GLY A 338 19.95 -10.57 -12.19
C GLY A 338 20.35 -9.26 -12.87
N GLY A 339 21.53 -8.76 -12.52
CA GLY A 339 22.15 -7.58 -13.13
C GLY A 339 21.63 -6.25 -12.58
N ASP A 340 21.98 -5.16 -13.27
CA ASP A 340 21.52 -3.80 -12.96
C ASP A 340 20.14 -3.55 -13.59
N ARG A 341 19.10 -3.46 -12.75
CA ARG A 341 17.70 -3.34 -13.17
C ARG A 341 17.05 -2.13 -12.53
N THR A 342 17.04 -1.00 -13.24
CA THR A 342 16.37 0.22 -12.77
C THR A 342 14.85 0.16 -12.90
N HIS A 343 14.32 -0.78 -13.67
CA HIS A 343 12.89 -1.02 -13.85
C HIS A 343 12.61 -2.52 -13.99
N VAL A 344 11.44 -2.95 -13.50
CA VAL A 344 10.88 -4.27 -13.74
C VAL A 344 9.37 -4.19 -13.95
N THR A 345 8.86 -5.03 -14.84
CA THR A 345 7.43 -5.35 -14.93
C THR A 345 7.20 -6.66 -14.21
N PHE A 346 6.51 -6.65 -13.07
CA PHE A 346 6.21 -7.88 -12.35
C PHE A 346 4.78 -8.35 -12.58
N GLY A 347 4.59 -9.67 -12.66
CA GLY A 347 3.28 -10.31 -12.71
C GLY A 347 2.70 -10.53 -11.31
N HIS A 348 1.51 -10.02 -11.06
CA HIS A 348 0.67 -10.24 -9.87
C HIS A 348 -0.66 -10.92 -10.26
N PRO A 349 -1.55 -11.32 -9.32
CA PRO A 349 -2.71 -12.16 -9.69
C PRO A 349 -3.66 -11.50 -10.68
N SER A 350 -3.88 -10.18 -10.61
CA SER A 350 -4.71 -9.45 -11.59
C SER A 350 -4.04 -9.03 -12.90
N GLY A 351 -2.75 -9.31 -13.11
CA GLY A 351 -2.02 -8.87 -14.30
C GLY A 351 -0.60 -8.38 -13.96
N THR A 352 -0.17 -7.28 -14.54
CA THR A 352 1.22 -6.80 -14.48
C THR A 352 1.32 -5.40 -13.88
N LEU A 353 2.48 -5.10 -13.31
CA LEU A 353 2.80 -3.74 -12.91
C LEU A 353 4.27 -3.41 -13.20
N ARG A 354 4.49 -2.33 -13.95
CA ARG A 354 5.81 -1.73 -14.15
C ARG A 354 6.16 -0.80 -13.01
N VAL A 355 7.34 -0.99 -12.43
CA VAL A 355 7.91 -0.17 -11.36
C VAL A 355 9.37 0.13 -11.66
N GLY A 356 9.89 1.22 -11.11
CA GLY A 356 11.29 1.58 -11.21
C GLY A 356 11.87 2.01 -9.87
N ALA A 357 13.18 1.87 -9.71
CA ALA A 357 13.91 2.40 -8.57
C ALA A 357 15.33 2.78 -8.97
N GLU A 358 15.86 3.79 -8.30
CA GLU A 358 17.28 4.10 -8.33
C GLU A 358 17.88 3.74 -6.97
N ALA A 359 18.81 2.78 -6.96
CA ALA A 359 19.55 2.36 -5.79
C ALA A 359 21.05 2.56 -6.04
N LYS A 360 21.76 3.02 -5.02
CA LYS A 360 23.21 3.21 -5.04
C LYS A 360 23.83 2.66 -3.76
N GLU A 361 25.03 2.14 -3.88
CA GLU A 361 25.84 1.79 -2.71
C GLU A 361 26.62 3.03 -2.25
N VAL A 362 26.45 3.41 -0.98
CA VAL A 362 27.17 4.50 -0.33
C VAL A 362 27.78 3.93 0.94
N ASP A 363 29.11 4.04 1.09
CA ASP A 363 29.85 3.53 2.24
C ASP A 363 29.58 2.03 2.56
N GLY A 364 29.41 1.21 1.52
CA GLY A 364 29.12 -0.23 1.66
C GLY A 364 27.66 -0.55 2.04
N GLN A 365 26.77 0.45 2.02
CA GLN A 365 25.36 0.29 2.31
C GLN A 365 24.50 0.73 1.13
N TRP A 366 23.54 -0.10 0.74
CA TRP A 366 22.60 0.24 -0.31
C TRP A 366 21.57 1.26 0.17
N THR A 367 21.42 2.32 -0.60
CA THR A 367 20.43 3.39 -0.40
C THR A 367 19.62 3.57 -1.67
N ALA A 368 18.30 3.53 -1.55
CA ALA A 368 17.40 3.92 -2.63
C ALA A 368 17.13 5.42 -2.58
N THR A 369 17.32 6.13 -3.69
CA THR A 369 17.05 7.58 -3.79
C THR A 369 15.60 7.84 -4.17
N LYS A 370 15.02 6.99 -5.03
CA LYS A 370 13.61 7.06 -5.41
C LYS A 370 13.09 5.71 -5.90
N ALA A 371 11.78 5.51 -5.72
CA ALA A 371 11.02 4.48 -6.41
C ALA A 371 9.83 5.11 -7.15
N ILE A 372 9.61 4.68 -8.39
CA ILE A 372 8.65 5.27 -9.32
C ILE A 372 7.62 4.21 -9.70
N MET A 373 6.35 4.61 -9.74
CA MET A 373 5.29 3.80 -10.35
C MET A 373 4.16 4.66 -10.90
N SER A 374 3.44 4.11 -11.87
CA SER A 374 2.23 4.73 -12.39
C SER A 374 0.99 4.14 -11.72
N ARG A 375 0.02 5.01 -11.45
CA ARG A 375 -1.29 4.69 -10.88
C ARG A 375 -2.35 5.52 -11.60
N SER A 376 -3.59 5.36 -11.17
CA SER A 376 -4.68 6.26 -11.52
C SER A 376 -5.60 6.45 -10.33
N ALA A 377 -6.34 7.55 -10.31
CA ALA A 377 -7.31 7.85 -9.26
C ALA A 377 -8.58 8.45 -9.85
N ARG A 378 -9.70 8.28 -9.12
CA ARG A 378 -10.94 8.99 -9.41
C ARG A 378 -11.85 9.09 -8.20
N ILE A 379 -12.64 10.15 -8.12
CA ILE A 379 -13.78 10.26 -7.22
C ILE A 379 -14.85 9.24 -7.65
N LEU A 380 -15.39 8.52 -6.66
CA LEU A 380 -16.53 7.62 -6.81
C LEU A 380 -17.81 8.27 -6.26
N MET A 381 -17.68 9.00 -5.15
CA MET A 381 -18.77 9.73 -4.51
C MET A 381 -18.19 10.85 -3.65
N GLU A 382 -18.85 12.01 -3.63
CA GLU A 382 -18.51 13.15 -2.76
C GLU A 382 -19.75 13.64 -2.01
N GLY A 383 -19.55 14.23 -0.83
CA GLY A 383 -20.63 14.77 0.00
C GLY A 383 -20.37 14.56 1.48
N TRP A 384 -21.29 13.87 2.17
CA TRP A 384 -21.18 13.62 3.61
C TRP A 384 -21.40 12.14 3.94
N VAL A 385 -20.50 11.57 4.73
CA VAL A 385 -20.78 10.33 5.47
C VAL A 385 -21.64 10.65 6.69
N ARG A 386 -22.36 9.64 7.19
CA ARG A 386 -23.17 9.75 8.40
C ARG A 386 -22.80 8.67 9.39
N VAL A 387 -22.75 9.04 10.66
CA VAL A 387 -22.59 8.11 11.78
C VAL A 387 -23.50 8.54 12.93
N PRO A 388 -23.94 7.60 13.78
CA PRO A 388 -24.61 7.94 15.04
C PRO A 388 -23.74 8.87 15.90
N GLN A 389 -24.38 9.78 16.62
CA GLN A 389 -23.68 10.55 17.64
C GLN A 389 -23.33 9.62 18.81
N THR A 390 -22.05 9.49 19.14
CA THR A 390 -21.62 8.82 20.38
C THR A 390 -22.18 9.59 21.57
N ALA A 391 -22.80 8.87 22.51
CA ALA A 391 -23.17 9.47 23.79
C ALA A 391 -21.86 9.91 24.49
N GLN A 392 -21.83 11.15 24.98
CA GLN A 392 -20.71 11.65 25.77
C GLN A 392 -20.53 10.83 27.05
#